data_AF-A0A077RCX4-F1
#
_entry.id   AF-A0A077RCX4-F1
#
_cell.length_a   1.000
_cell.length_b   1.000
_cell.length_c   1.000
_cell.angle_alpha   90.00
_cell.angle_beta   90.00
_cell.angle_gamma   90.00
#
_symmetry.space_group_name_H-M   'P 1'
#
loop_
_entity.id
_entity.type
_entity.pdbx_description
1 polymer ?
#
loop_
_entity_poly.entity_id
_entity_poly.type
_entity_poly.pdbx_seq_one_letter_code
_entity_poly.pdbx_strand_id
1 'polypeptide(L)'
;MNNLDIAAANAADGPADAPPKSPLSPEERAKLERSLGHRPDRHELEDKNILKPGNLAPSLQAARDELEKSQLADKLEGRLERRPERDDLVSRGILKDQKVAPSLQAKREELQKSQLTDKLEGRLERRPEKDELVNRGILKDQSVAPALQGKREELERARIGDQLQKDLQARPDPGALRQKGILPHQEEQ
;
A
#
# COMPACT_ATOMS: atom_id res chain seq x y z
N MET A 1 0.97 -51.70 48.98
CA MET A 1 1.74 -52.59 48.09
C MET A 1 1.83 -51.87 46.75
N ASN A 2 2.89 -51.18 46.35
CA ASN A 2 4.30 -51.20 46.73
C ASN A 2 4.82 -49.75 46.76
N ASN A 3 5.37 -49.33 47.90
CA ASN A 3 6.31 -48.23 47.96
C ASN A 3 7.65 -48.75 47.42
N LEU A 4 8.21 -48.09 46.42
CA LEU A 4 9.61 -48.24 46.06
C LEU A 4 10.35 -47.02 46.59
N ASP A 5 11.04 -47.26 47.69
CA ASP A 5 11.97 -46.36 48.34
C ASP A 5 13.06 -45.91 47.36
N ILE A 6 13.06 -44.63 46.99
CA ILE A 6 14.24 -44.00 46.36
C ILE A 6 15.18 -43.68 47.52
N ALA A 7 15.96 -44.70 47.89
CA ALA A 7 17.03 -44.59 48.86
C ALA A 7 18.07 -43.57 48.37
N ALA A 8 18.43 -42.67 49.27
CA ALA A 8 19.53 -41.74 49.11
C ALA A 8 20.84 -42.49 48.84
N ALA A 9 21.31 -42.44 47.59
CA ALA A 9 22.65 -42.85 47.19
C ALA A 9 23.54 -41.60 47.06
N ASN A 10 23.75 -40.90 48.17
CA ASN A 10 24.86 -39.96 48.35
C ASN A 10 25.81 -40.54 49.40
N ALA A 11 26.40 -41.68 49.05
CA ALA A 11 27.48 -42.32 49.80
C ALA A 11 28.53 -42.80 48.78
N ALA A 12 29.29 -41.85 48.26
CA ALA A 12 30.60 -42.08 47.69
C ALA A 12 31.58 -41.21 48.47
N ASP A 13 31.95 -41.71 49.64
CA ASP A 13 33.06 -41.24 50.44
C ASP A 13 34.35 -41.64 49.70
N GLY A 14 34.82 -40.73 48.83
CA GLY A 14 36.12 -40.82 48.19
C GLY A 14 37.12 -39.96 48.97
N PRO A 15 38.38 -40.38 49.15
CA PRO A 15 39.34 -39.70 50.01
C PRO A 15 39.54 -38.25 49.53
N ALA A 16 39.09 -37.32 50.37
CA ALA A 16 39.35 -35.91 50.26
C ALA A 16 40.82 -35.61 50.61
N ASP A 17 41.76 -35.96 49.72
CA ASP A 17 43.09 -35.32 49.65
C ASP A 17 43.81 -35.73 48.34
N ALA A 18 43.37 -35.16 47.21
CA ALA A 18 44.19 -35.15 45.99
C ALA A 18 44.84 -33.76 45.89
N PRO A 19 46.18 -33.66 45.82
CA PRO A 19 46.84 -32.37 45.65
C PRO A 19 46.34 -31.70 44.36
N PRO A 20 46.24 -30.35 44.32
CA PRO A 20 45.84 -29.66 43.11
C PRO A 20 46.72 -30.13 41.95
N LYS A 21 46.09 -30.49 40.82
CA LYS A 21 46.76 -30.82 39.56
C LYS A 21 47.92 -29.84 39.37
N SER A 22 49.13 -30.40 39.19
CA SER A 22 50.47 -29.79 39.17
C SER A 22 50.54 -28.25 39.10
N PRO A 23 51.44 -27.59 39.87
CA PRO A 23 51.58 -26.14 39.78
C PRO A 23 51.95 -25.74 38.36
N LEU A 24 51.07 -24.94 37.71
CA LEU A 24 51.29 -24.36 36.39
C LEU A 24 52.70 -23.75 36.31
N SER A 25 53.42 -24.04 35.23
CA SER A 25 54.72 -23.43 34.96
C SER A 25 54.60 -21.90 34.97
N PRO A 26 55.62 -21.16 35.46
CA PRO A 26 55.60 -19.69 35.46
C PRO A 26 55.27 -19.08 34.08
N GLU A 27 55.71 -19.73 33.01
CA GLU A 27 55.42 -19.30 31.63
C GLU A 27 53.95 -19.51 31.24
N GLU A 28 53.35 -20.62 31.67
CA GLU A 28 51.95 -20.92 31.42
C GLU A 28 51.03 -19.96 32.19
N ARG A 29 51.44 -19.54 33.38
CA ARG A 29 50.74 -18.51 34.17
C ARG A 29 50.73 -17.16 33.46
N ALA A 30 51.89 -16.71 32.97
CA ALA A 30 52.00 -15.46 32.22
C ALA A 30 51.17 -15.46 30.93
N LYS A 31 51.09 -16.61 30.24
CA LYS A 31 50.24 -16.76 29.05
C LYS A 31 48.75 -16.69 29.39
N LEU A 32 48.32 -17.35 30.46
CA LEU A 32 46.93 -17.33 30.92
C LEU A 32 46.51 -15.91 31.34
N GLU A 33 47.36 -15.19 32.08
CA GLU A 33 47.10 -13.82 32.52
C GLU A 33 46.90 -12.88 31.33
N ARG A 34 47.73 -13.02 30.28
CA ARG A 34 47.56 -12.26 29.03
C ARG A 34 46.23 -12.58 28.35
N SER A 35 45.82 -13.84 28.30
CA SER A 35 44.55 -14.25 27.69
C SER A 35 43.33 -13.81 28.49
N LEU A 36 43.41 -13.81 29.83
CA LEU A 36 42.34 -13.33 30.70
C LEU A 36 42.19 -11.80 30.65
N GLY A 37 43.30 -11.06 30.48
CA GLY A 37 43.27 -9.60 30.30
C GLY A 37 42.60 -9.15 28.99
N HIS A 38 42.53 -10.02 27.98
CA HIS A 38 41.83 -9.78 26.71
C HIS A 38 40.52 -10.57 26.61
N ARG A 39 39.97 -11.01 27.74
CA ARG A 39 38.75 -11.80 27.75
C ARG A 39 37.57 -10.90 27.34
N PRO A 40 36.79 -11.28 26.32
CA PRO A 40 35.57 -10.56 25.97
C PRO A 40 34.53 -10.66 27.09
N ASP A 41 33.77 -9.59 27.27
CA ASP A 41 32.69 -9.55 28.25
C ASP A 41 31.59 -10.55 27.90
N ARG A 42 30.86 -11.00 28.92
CA ARG A 42 29.73 -11.92 28.75
C ARG A 42 28.72 -11.39 27.73
N HIS A 43 28.43 -10.09 27.79
CA HIS A 43 27.48 -9.44 26.89
C HIS A 43 27.95 -9.51 25.43
N GLU A 44 29.23 -9.28 25.16
CA GLU A 44 29.78 -9.40 23.80
C GLU A 44 29.67 -10.82 23.23
N LEU A 45 29.80 -11.83 24.10
CA LEU A 45 29.63 -13.23 23.71
C LEU A 45 28.16 -13.56 23.42
N GLU A 46 27.22 -12.92 24.13
CA GLU A 46 25.78 -13.05 23.86
C GLU A 46 25.41 -12.37 22.53
N ASP A 47 25.92 -11.16 22.26
CA ASP A 47 25.69 -10.44 21.00
C ASP A 47 26.24 -11.19 19.79
N LYS A 48 27.42 -11.80 19.94
CA LYS A 48 28.03 -12.67 18.92
C LYS A 48 27.34 -14.04 18.82
N ASN A 49 26.26 -14.27 19.57
CA ASN A 49 25.52 -15.53 19.64
C ASN A 49 26.36 -16.75 20.05
N ILE A 50 27.49 -16.52 20.74
CA ILE A 50 28.38 -17.57 21.26
C ILE A 50 27.81 -18.11 22.58
N LEU A 51 27.35 -17.22 23.46
CA LEU A 51 26.62 -17.57 24.68
C LEU A 51 25.14 -17.27 24.49
N LYS A 52 24.24 -18.13 24.97
CA LYS A 52 22.81 -17.82 24.94
C LYS A 52 22.44 -16.86 26.08
N PRO A 53 21.57 -15.86 25.81
CA PRO A 53 21.14 -14.94 26.83
C PRO A 53 20.25 -15.63 27.87
N GLY A 54 20.57 -15.40 29.15
CA GLY A 54 19.78 -15.87 30.29
C GLY A 54 20.59 -16.57 31.38
N ASN A 55 19.93 -16.83 32.51
CA ASN A 55 20.51 -17.52 33.66
C ASN A 55 20.00 -18.96 33.77
N LEU A 56 19.78 -19.62 32.62
CA LEU A 56 19.28 -20.99 32.56
C LEU A 56 20.43 -21.98 32.65
N ALA A 57 20.17 -23.15 33.23
CA ALA A 57 21.14 -24.23 33.28
C ALA A 57 21.49 -24.69 31.85
N PRO A 58 22.78 -25.03 31.55
CA PRO A 58 23.19 -25.49 30.22
C PRO A 58 22.40 -26.70 29.70
N SER A 59 21.89 -27.55 30.60
CA SER A 59 21.07 -28.72 30.24
C SER A 59 19.68 -28.38 29.69
N LEU A 60 19.09 -27.24 30.08
CA LEU A 60 17.75 -26.82 29.67
C LEU A 60 17.74 -25.91 28.43
N GLN A 61 18.91 -25.41 28.04
CA GLN A 61 19.05 -24.47 26.94
C GLN A 61 18.56 -25.07 25.61
N ALA A 62 18.90 -26.33 25.32
CA ALA A 62 18.47 -27.00 24.10
C ALA A 62 16.94 -27.18 24.03
N ALA A 63 16.30 -27.55 25.15
CA ALA A 63 14.86 -27.72 25.22
C ALA A 63 14.11 -26.39 25.06
N ARG A 64 14.65 -25.30 25.61
CA ARG A 64 14.14 -23.95 25.40
C ARG A 64 14.22 -23.55 23.93
N ASP A 65 15.38 -23.70 23.31
CA ASP A 65 15.60 -23.32 21.91
C ASP A 65 14.65 -24.08 20.97
N GLU A 66 14.41 -25.39 21.23
CA GLU A 66 13.47 -26.19 20.46
C GLU A 66 12.02 -25.72 20.64
N LEU A 67 11.61 -25.39 21.87
CA LEU A 67 10.30 -24.81 22.14
C LEU A 67 10.11 -23.47 21.43
N GLU A 68 11.10 -22.57 21.50
CA GLU A 68 11.06 -21.28 20.81
C GLU A 68 10.96 -21.48 19.30
N LYS A 69 11.71 -22.43 18.74
CA LYS A 69 11.65 -22.79 17.32
C LYS A 69 10.29 -23.33 16.91
N SER A 70 9.69 -24.25 17.69
CA SER A 70 8.34 -24.76 17.44
C SER A 70 7.32 -23.63 17.45
N GLN A 71 7.35 -22.77 18.47
CA GLN A 71 6.44 -21.63 18.55
C GLN A 71 6.60 -20.65 17.38
N LEU A 72 7.82 -20.45 16.88
CA LEU A 72 8.08 -19.63 15.70
C LEU A 72 7.55 -20.30 14.42
N ALA A 73 7.68 -21.62 14.30
CA ALA A 73 7.14 -22.40 13.20
C ALA A 73 5.61 -22.30 13.15
N ASP A 74 4.94 -22.53 14.27
CA ASP A 74 3.47 -22.43 14.38
C ASP A 74 2.96 -21.03 14.01
N LYS A 75 3.67 -19.98 14.48
CA LYS A 75 3.36 -18.59 14.14
C LYS A 75 3.56 -18.30 12.65
N LEU A 76 4.62 -18.85 12.06
CA LEU A 76 4.91 -18.68 10.64
C LEU A 76 3.84 -19.38 9.80
N GLU A 77 3.48 -20.60 10.15
CA GLU A 77 2.43 -21.37 9.48
C GLU A 77 1.10 -20.61 9.48
N GLY A 78 0.62 -20.15 10.64
CA GLY A 78 -0.61 -19.35 10.70
C GLY A 78 -0.57 -18.03 9.92
N ARG A 79 0.63 -17.44 9.70
CA ARG A 79 0.79 -16.27 8.83
C ARG A 79 0.80 -16.63 7.34
N LEU A 80 1.34 -17.79 6.99
CA LEU A 80 1.36 -18.29 5.62
C LEU A 80 -0.03 -18.72 5.17
N GLU A 81 -0.84 -19.32 6.05
CA GLU A 81 -2.24 -19.67 5.75
C GLU A 81 -3.10 -18.44 5.42
N ARG A 82 -2.87 -17.33 6.13
CA ARG A 82 -3.62 -16.07 5.94
C ARG A 82 -2.95 -15.12 4.96
N ARG A 83 -1.98 -15.63 4.19
CA ARG A 83 -1.21 -14.81 3.25
C ARG A 83 -2.14 -14.32 2.14
N PRO A 84 -2.23 -13.00 1.90
CA PRO A 84 -2.97 -12.47 0.76
C PRO A 84 -2.37 -12.93 -0.56
N GLU A 85 -3.23 -13.12 -1.55
CA GLU A 85 -2.80 -13.41 -2.91
C GLU A 85 -2.08 -12.23 -3.52
N ARG A 86 -1.24 -12.52 -4.52
CA ARG A 86 -0.44 -11.47 -5.18
C ARG A 86 -1.35 -10.40 -5.79
N ASP A 87 -2.44 -10.80 -6.43
CA ASP A 87 -3.33 -9.88 -7.12
C ASP A 87 -4.06 -8.95 -6.14
N ASP A 88 -4.43 -9.45 -4.96
CA ASP A 88 -4.98 -8.60 -3.88
C ASP A 88 -3.99 -7.51 -3.45
N LEU A 89 -2.70 -7.85 -3.36
CA LEU A 89 -1.66 -6.88 -3.03
C LEU A 89 -1.47 -5.83 -4.14
N VAL A 90 -1.65 -6.21 -5.41
CA VAL A 90 -1.62 -5.28 -6.54
C VAL A 90 -2.84 -4.37 -6.55
N SER A 91 -4.04 -4.92 -6.34
CA SER A 91 -5.29 -4.14 -6.25
C SER A 91 -5.28 -3.15 -5.09
N ARG A 92 -4.64 -3.50 -3.96
CA ARG A 92 -4.45 -2.60 -2.81
C ARG A 92 -3.30 -1.60 -3.01
N GLY A 93 -2.55 -1.68 -4.11
CA GLY A 93 -1.42 -0.80 -4.39
C GLY A 93 -0.17 -1.06 -3.54
N ILE A 94 -0.08 -2.22 -2.88
CA ILE A 94 1.10 -2.62 -2.09
C ILE A 94 2.21 -3.14 -3.02
N LEU A 95 1.83 -4.04 -3.95
CA LEU A 95 2.73 -4.53 -4.99
C LEU A 95 2.45 -3.81 -6.31
N LYS A 96 3.52 -3.60 -7.08
CA LYS A 96 3.44 -3.09 -8.45
C LYS A 96 3.26 -4.25 -9.43
N ASP A 97 2.66 -3.97 -10.58
CA ASP A 97 2.47 -5.00 -11.62
C ASP A 97 3.84 -5.51 -12.15
N GLN A 98 4.07 -6.82 -12.02
CA GLN A 98 5.35 -7.51 -12.23
C GLN A 98 5.61 -7.87 -13.71
N LYS A 99 5.00 -7.16 -14.66
CA LYS A 99 5.40 -7.28 -16.08
C LYS A 99 6.87 -6.91 -16.32
N VAL A 100 7.50 -6.26 -15.35
CA VAL A 100 8.87 -5.72 -15.43
C VAL A 100 9.67 -6.17 -14.21
N ALA A 101 10.94 -6.52 -14.43
CA ALA A 101 11.86 -6.98 -13.40
C ALA A 101 11.93 -6.00 -12.20
N PRO A 102 12.03 -6.49 -10.95
CA PRO A 102 12.03 -5.66 -9.75
C PRO A 102 13.05 -4.50 -9.76
N SER A 103 14.24 -4.74 -10.33
CA SER A 103 15.31 -3.74 -10.44
C SER A 103 14.96 -2.56 -11.37
N LEU A 104 14.04 -2.74 -12.31
CA LEU A 104 13.64 -1.73 -13.30
C LEU A 104 12.33 -1.03 -12.94
N GLN A 105 11.62 -1.46 -11.91
CA GLN A 105 10.31 -0.90 -11.55
C GLN A 105 10.39 0.59 -11.22
N ALA A 106 11.40 1.00 -10.45
CA ALA A 106 11.60 2.40 -10.09
C ALA A 106 11.84 3.29 -11.33
N LYS A 107 12.74 2.85 -12.22
CA LYS A 107 13.04 3.59 -13.47
C LYS A 107 11.85 3.66 -14.41
N ARG A 108 11.07 2.58 -14.50
CA ARG A 108 9.83 2.57 -15.29
C ARG A 108 8.84 3.60 -14.77
N GLU A 109 8.63 3.68 -13.47
CA GLU A 109 7.70 4.64 -12.88
C GLU A 109 8.14 6.08 -13.05
N GLU A 110 9.43 6.34 -12.89
CA GLU A 110 10.02 7.64 -13.15
C GLU A 110 9.77 8.07 -14.60
N LEU A 111 10.03 7.17 -15.55
CA LEU A 111 9.73 7.41 -16.96
C LEU A 111 8.22 7.60 -17.21
N GLN A 112 7.37 6.77 -16.62
CA GLN A 112 5.91 6.88 -16.76
C GLN A 112 5.41 8.22 -16.19
N LYS A 113 5.96 8.67 -15.06
CA LYS A 113 5.63 9.94 -14.45
C LYS A 113 6.07 11.09 -15.36
N SER A 114 7.30 11.08 -15.87
CA SER A 114 7.79 12.09 -16.82
C SER A 114 6.91 12.13 -18.09
N GLN A 115 6.61 10.97 -18.69
CA GLN A 115 5.72 10.94 -19.85
C GLN A 115 4.33 11.49 -19.55
N LEU A 116 3.80 11.28 -18.35
CA LEU A 116 2.51 11.82 -17.93
C LEU A 116 2.59 13.33 -17.68
N THR A 117 3.68 13.83 -17.09
CA THR A 117 3.87 15.27 -16.90
C THR A 117 3.97 15.99 -18.23
N ASP A 118 4.76 15.49 -19.16
CA ASP A 118 4.96 16.12 -20.47
C ASP A 118 3.65 16.12 -21.28
N LYS A 119 2.90 15.02 -21.22
CA LYS A 119 1.57 14.94 -21.84
C LYS A 119 0.56 15.90 -21.21
N LEU A 120 0.62 16.07 -19.89
CA LEU A 120 -0.25 16.99 -19.17
C LEU A 120 0.10 18.43 -19.50
N GLU A 121 1.39 18.77 -19.51
CA GLU A 121 1.91 20.09 -19.86
C GLU A 121 1.43 20.50 -21.26
N GLY A 122 1.65 19.67 -22.28
CA GLY A 122 1.16 19.97 -23.63
C GLY A 122 -0.38 20.09 -23.75
N ARG A 123 -1.15 19.43 -22.87
CA ARG A 123 -2.62 19.61 -22.78
C ARG A 123 -3.03 20.90 -22.09
N LEU A 124 -2.25 21.33 -21.10
CA LEU A 124 -2.48 22.58 -20.37
C LEU A 124 -2.12 23.79 -21.24
N GLU A 125 -1.05 23.72 -22.02
CA GLU A 125 -0.67 24.76 -22.99
C GLU A 125 -1.77 25.02 -24.04
N ARG A 126 -2.39 23.94 -24.52
CA ARG A 126 -3.47 24.00 -25.53
C ARG A 126 -4.86 24.04 -24.91
N ARG A 127 -4.96 24.41 -23.64
CA ARG A 127 -6.24 24.48 -22.95
C ARG A 127 -7.11 25.57 -23.60
N PRO A 128 -8.30 25.22 -24.15
CA PRO A 128 -9.19 26.22 -24.73
C PRO A 128 -9.66 27.21 -23.67
N GLU A 129 -9.76 28.47 -24.08
CA GLU A 129 -10.36 29.51 -23.25
C GLU A 129 -11.85 29.23 -23.00
N LYS A 130 -12.36 29.81 -21.93
CA LYS A 130 -13.76 29.61 -21.52
C LYS A 130 -14.73 30.02 -22.63
N ASP A 131 -14.47 31.14 -23.29
CA ASP A 131 -15.35 31.68 -24.34
C ASP A 131 -15.38 30.77 -25.57
N GLU A 132 -14.27 30.10 -25.90
CA GLU A 132 -14.27 29.09 -26.96
C GLU A 132 -15.18 27.91 -26.61
N LEU A 133 -15.20 27.49 -25.34
CA LEU A 133 -16.08 26.41 -24.88
C LEU A 133 -17.56 26.83 -24.91
N VAL A 134 -17.86 28.10 -24.65
CA VAL A 134 -19.23 28.66 -24.79
C VAL A 134 -19.65 28.71 -26.26
N ASN A 135 -18.79 29.23 -27.14
CA ASN A 135 -19.07 29.30 -28.57
C ASN A 135 -19.26 27.92 -29.21
N ARG A 136 -18.57 26.89 -28.71
CA ARG A 136 -18.75 25.49 -29.12
C ARG A 136 -19.97 24.81 -28.49
N GLY A 137 -20.70 25.48 -27.61
CA GLY A 137 -21.86 24.93 -26.90
C GLY A 137 -21.52 23.87 -25.85
N ILE A 138 -20.26 23.77 -25.43
CA ILE A 138 -19.81 22.83 -24.38
C ILE A 138 -20.11 23.42 -23.01
N LEU A 139 -19.76 24.69 -22.81
CA LEU A 139 -20.03 25.43 -21.59
C LEU A 139 -21.21 26.38 -21.80
N LYS A 140 -22.02 26.58 -20.75
CA LYS A 140 -23.11 27.54 -20.76
C LYS A 140 -22.63 28.88 -20.24
N ASP A 141 -23.25 29.97 -20.69
CA ASP A 141 -22.95 31.30 -20.18
C ASP A 141 -23.11 31.36 -18.66
N GLN A 142 -22.01 31.64 -17.96
CA GLN A 142 -21.91 31.61 -16.51
C GLN A 142 -22.46 32.88 -15.86
N SER A 143 -23.64 33.34 -16.30
CA SER A 143 -24.35 34.39 -15.57
C SER A 143 -24.98 33.87 -14.27
N VAL A 144 -25.05 32.55 -14.10
CA VAL A 144 -25.60 31.87 -12.92
C VAL A 144 -24.66 30.76 -12.44
N ALA A 145 -24.70 30.48 -11.14
CA ALA A 145 -23.89 29.42 -10.51
C ALA A 145 -24.12 28.04 -11.16
N PRO A 146 -23.10 27.16 -11.22
CA PRO A 146 -23.20 25.85 -11.88
C PRO A 146 -24.40 24.99 -11.46
N ALA A 147 -24.74 25.02 -10.17
CA ALA A 147 -25.87 24.26 -9.63
C ALA A 147 -27.24 24.73 -10.17
N LEU A 148 -27.37 25.98 -10.62
CA LEU A 148 -28.63 26.57 -11.09
C LEU A 148 -28.79 26.55 -12.61
N GLN A 149 -27.72 26.24 -13.35
CA GLN A 149 -27.71 26.27 -14.82
C GLN A 149 -28.79 25.33 -15.41
N GLY A 150 -28.93 24.12 -14.87
CA GLY A 150 -29.95 23.17 -15.34
C GLY A 150 -31.38 23.70 -15.17
N LYS A 151 -31.71 24.25 -13.99
CA LYS A 151 -33.04 24.81 -13.71
C LYS A 151 -33.35 26.05 -14.55
N ARG A 152 -32.34 26.91 -14.78
CA ARG A 152 -32.50 28.08 -15.65
C ARG A 152 -32.87 27.65 -17.06
N GLU A 153 -32.15 26.68 -17.63
CA GLU A 153 -32.41 26.22 -18.99
C GLU A 153 -33.76 25.54 -19.14
N GLU A 154 -34.17 24.73 -18.16
CA GLU A 154 -35.49 24.11 -18.16
C GLU A 154 -36.59 25.17 -18.22
N LEU A 155 -36.47 26.20 -17.38
CA LEU A 155 -37.38 27.33 -17.36
C LEU A 155 -37.31 28.16 -18.66
N GLU A 156 -36.14 28.35 -19.23
CA GLU A 156 -35.94 29.07 -20.50
C GLU A 156 -36.55 28.30 -21.68
N ARG A 157 -36.35 26.99 -21.75
CA ARG A 157 -37.00 26.12 -22.74
C ARG A 157 -38.51 26.11 -22.62
N ALA A 158 -39.04 26.03 -21.40
CA ALA A 158 -40.48 26.11 -21.16
C ALA A 158 -41.05 27.44 -21.66
N ARG A 159 -40.40 28.56 -21.33
CA ARG A 159 -40.81 29.89 -21.80
C ARG A 159 -40.78 30.02 -23.33
N ILE A 160 -39.73 29.53 -23.99
CA ILE A 160 -39.64 29.55 -25.46
C ILE A 160 -40.72 28.66 -26.07
N GLY A 161 -40.99 27.49 -25.49
CA GLY A 161 -42.05 26.59 -25.93
C GLY A 161 -43.43 27.24 -25.85
N ASP A 162 -43.76 27.85 -24.72
CA ASP A 162 -45.02 28.57 -24.51
C ASP A 162 -45.18 29.74 -25.49
N GLN A 163 -44.08 30.48 -25.74
CA GLN A 163 -44.09 31.59 -26.69
C GLN A 163 -44.30 31.10 -28.13
N LEU A 164 -43.55 30.07 -28.53
CA LEU A 164 -43.70 29.46 -29.86
C LEU A 164 -45.12 28.95 -30.07
N GLN A 165 -45.74 28.35 -29.05
CA GLN A 165 -47.11 27.87 -29.13
C GLN A 165 -48.12 29.01 -29.36
N LYS A 166 -47.96 30.16 -28.69
CA LYS A 166 -48.78 31.35 -28.96
C LYS A 166 -48.59 31.86 -30.38
N ASP A 167 -47.35 31.91 -30.86
CA ASP A 167 -47.05 32.39 -32.21
C ASP A 167 -47.61 31.45 -33.29
N LEU A 168 -47.60 30.14 -33.04
CA LEU A 168 -48.23 29.15 -33.91
C LEU A 168 -49.76 29.21 -33.90
N GLN A 169 -50.38 29.56 -32.76
CA GLN A 169 -51.83 29.79 -32.70
C GLN A 169 -52.25 31.06 -33.46
N ALA A 170 -51.41 32.10 -33.44
CA ALA A 170 -51.61 33.33 -34.21
C ALA A 170 -51.14 33.22 -35.67
N ARG A 171 -50.87 32.01 -36.17
CA ARG A 171 -50.34 31.79 -37.52
C ARG A 171 -51.34 32.28 -38.57
N PRO A 172 -50.93 33.19 -39.48
CA PRO A 172 -51.80 33.67 -40.56
C PRO A 172 -52.16 32.55 -41.54
N ASP A 173 -53.40 32.55 -42.00
CA ASP A 173 -53.86 31.62 -43.03
C ASP A 173 -53.13 31.86 -44.37
N PRO A 174 -53.00 30.82 -45.21
CA PRO A 174 -52.36 30.94 -46.53
C PRO A 174 -52.97 32.04 -47.40
N GLY A 175 -54.29 32.26 -47.32
CA GLY A 175 -54.98 33.34 -48.04
C GLY A 175 -54.52 34.74 -47.59
N ALA A 176 -54.36 34.96 -46.29
CA ALA A 176 -53.85 36.21 -45.74
C ALA A 176 -52.39 36.48 -46.15
N LEU A 177 -51.59 35.43 -46.30
CA LEU A 177 -50.21 35.52 -46.80
C LEU A 177 -50.15 35.86 -48.31
N ARG A 178 -51.11 35.37 -49.11
CA ARG A 178 -51.25 35.77 -50.52
C ARG A 178 -51.64 37.24 -50.66
N GLN A 179 -52.61 37.71 -49.85
CA GLN A 179 -53.01 39.12 -49.87
C GLN A 179 -51.87 40.07 -49.48
N LYS A 180 -50.95 39.62 -48.60
CA LYS A 180 -49.72 40.33 -48.26
C LYS A 180 -48.60 40.20 -49.30
N GLY A 181 -48.82 39.48 -50.40
CA GLY A 181 -47.85 39.28 -51.48
C GLY A 181 -46.67 38.36 -51.14
N ILE A 182 -46.76 37.60 -50.05
CA ILE A 182 -45.68 36.69 -49.59
C ILE A 182 -45.77 35.34 -50.30
N LEU A 183 -47.00 34.86 -50.55
CA LEU A 183 -47.25 33.64 -51.33
C LEU A 183 -47.79 34.00 -52.72
N PRO A 184 -47.42 33.27 -53.78
CA PRO A 184 -47.98 33.47 -55.12
C PRO A 184 -49.50 33.19 -55.11
N HIS A 185 -50.28 33.93 -55.90
CA HIS A 185 -51.68 33.58 -56.16
C HIS A 185 -51.72 32.31 -57.02
N GLN A 186 -52.52 31.32 -56.64
CA GLN A 186 -52.64 30.11 -57.45
C GLN A 186 -53.51 30.43 -58.65
N GLU A 187 -52.95 30.30 -59.85
CA GLU A 187 -53.70 30.25 -61.10
C GLU A 187 -54.45 28.91 -61.11
N GLU A 188 -55.77 28.94 -60.90
CA GLU A 188 -56.63 27.80 -61.18
C GLU A 188 -56.81 27.70 -62.70
N GLN A 189 -56.52 26.51 -63.27
CA GLN A 189 -56.91 26.11 -64.63
C GLN A 189 -58.31 25.50 -64.62
#